data_AF-A0AAJ1FFP6-F1
#
_entry.id   AF-A0AAJ1FFP6-F1
#
_cell.length_a   1.000
_cell.length_b   1.000
_cell.length_c   1.000
_cell.angle_alpha   90.00
_cell.angle_beta   90.00
_cell.angle_gamma   90.00
#
_symmetry.space_group_name_H-M   'P 1'
#
loop_
_entity.id
_entity.type
_entity.pdbx_description
1 polymer ?
#
loop_
_entity_poly.entity_id
_entity_poly.type
_entity_poly.pdbx_seq_one_letter_code
_entity_poly.pdbx_strand_id
1 'polypeptide(L)'
;FSNEMAELSVGDQATFTVLSHPDHEGERVERDLIVTLGNRYQYHLGQCDGDAVCIEDMEVLLADLGIEPGDAFLGVSGLRSGSSSVDYYSNIMSGEFSLEQTILATSLTPLAMIGVPIQFDGQTMLLEERGMLEAGDGAIASVLGTDGMLMLFDFLFWLVWINFLLGFANLIPMVPFDGGHIVRDGTHSVLARLNRNMHPMRVESLADRISSMSSILVLIIVAVPIILPRLMG
;
A
#
# COMPACT_ATOMS: atom_id res chain seq x y z
N PHE A 1 -10.18 13.69 20.91
CA PHE A 1 -9.30 14.54 20.10
C PHE A 1 -10.09 15.48 19.22
N SER A 2 -10.83 15.01 18.20
CA SER A 2 -11.56 15.91 17.27
C SER A 2 -12.57 16.84 17.95
N ASN A 3 -13.25 16.36 19.01
CA ASN A 3 -14.19 17.19 19.78
C ASN A 3 -13.47 18.29 20.58
N GLU A 4 -12.36 17.95 21.24
CA GLU A 4 -11.54 18.92 22.02
C GLU A 4 -10.92 19.98 21.11
N MET A 5 -10.48 19.57 19.91
CA MET A 5 -9.90 20.49 18.92
C MET A 5 -10.92 21.44 18.32
N ALA A 6 -12.21 21.08 18.32
CA ALA A 6 -13.28 21.93 17.77
C ALA A 6 -13.59 23.14 18.67
N GLU A 7 -13.18 23.11 19.94
CA GLU A 7 -13.38 24.22 20.88
C GLU A 7 -12.26 25.26 20.82
N LEU A 8 -11.17 24.97 20.12
CA LEU A 8 -9.99 25.82 20.04
C LEU A 8 -9.99 26.66 18.76
N SER A 9 -9.52 27.91 18.87
CA SER A 9 -9.47 28.88 17.79
C SER A 9 -8.04 29.16 17.31
N VAL A 10 -7.92 29.76 16.13
CA VAL A 10 -6.61 30.19 15.58
C VAL A 10 -5.93 31.17 16.54
N GLY A 11 -4.66 30.91 16.85
CA GLY A 11 -3.86 31.70 17.78
C GLY A 11 -3.95 31.26 19.24
N ASP A 12 -4.86 30.34 19.58
CA ASP A 12 -4.92 29.76 20.92
C ASP A 12 -3.68 28.89 21.19
N GLN A 13 -3.27 28.87 22.46
CA GLN A 13 -2.23 27.98 22.94
C GLN A 13 -2.87 26.77 23.63
N ALA A 14 -2.58 25.59 23.11
CA ALA A 14 -2.98 24.33 23.72
C ALA A 14 -1.75 23.60 24.26
N THR A 15 -1.90 23.02 25.45
CA THR A 15 -0.85 22.20 26.06
C THR A 15 -1.14 20.75 25.71
N PHE A 16 -0.22 20.13 24.97
CA PHE A 16 -0.27 18.72 24.62
C PHE A 16 0.69 17.94 25.50
N THR A 17 0.12 17.15 26.39
CA THR A 17 0.88 16.16 27.14
C THR A 17 1.15 14.96 26.24
N VAL A 18 2.42 14.80 25.85
CA VAL A 18 2.88 13.66 25.04
C VAL A 18 3.58 12.67 25.94
N LEU A 19 3.11 11.43 25.90
CA LEU A 19 3.74 10.30 26.55
C LEU A 19 4.68 9.62 25.56
N SER A 20 5.94 9.40 25.96
CA SER A 20 6.86 8.60 25.18
C SER A 20 6.39 7.15 25.06
N HIS A 21 6.94 6.44 24.07
CA HIS A 21 6.92 4.98 24.11
C HIS A 21 7.49 4.49 25.46
N PRO A 22 6.87 3.48 26.09
CA PRO A 22 7.39 2.90 27.33
C PRO A 22 8.82 2.40 27.12
N ASP A 23 9.67 2.59 28.11
CA ASP A 23 11.00 1.97 28.11
C ASP A 23 10.94 0.48 28.48
N HIS A 24 12.10 -0.19 28.51
CA HIS A 24 12.19 -1.62 28.88
C HIS A 24 11.69 -1.93 30.31
N GLU A 25 11.49 -0.91 31.15
CA GLU A 25 10.97 -1.02 32.51
C GLU A 25 9.46 -0.67 32.58
N GLY A 26 8.86 -0.27 31.45
CA GLY A 26 7.46 0.12 31.32
C GLY A 26 7.19 1.57 31.69
N GLU A 27 8.21 2.35 32.01
CA GLU A 27 8.10 3.75 32.39
C GLU A 27 7.93 4.64 31.16
N ARG A 28 7.09 5.66 31.27
CA ARG A 28 6.83 6.63 30.19
C ARG A 28 7.29 8.01 30.61
N VAL A 29 8.04 8.65 29.73
CA VAL A 29 8.43 10.04 29.91
C VAL A 29 7.31 10.93 29.41
N GLU A 30 6.74 11.68 30.33
CA GLU A 30 5.76 12.72 30.03
C GLU A 30 6.46 14.02 29.63
N ARG A 31 5.98 14.66 28.56
CA ARG A 31 6.46 15.97 28.12
C ARG A 31 5.28 16.83 27.71
N ASP A 32 5.21 18.02 28.29
CA ASP A 32 4.21 19.01 27.91
C ASP A 32 4.74 19.91 26.78
N LEU A 33 4.02 19.91 25.67
CA LEU A 33 4.29 20.72 24.50
C LEU A 33 3.25 21.82 24.40
N ILE A 34 3.68 23.06 24.53
CA ILE A 34 2.82 24.22 24.30
C ILE A 34 2.83 24.49 22.79
N VAL A 35 1.69 24.31 22.13
CA VAL A 35 1.54 24.52 20.69
C VAL A 35 0.58 25.68 20.45
N THR A 36 0.98 26.62 19.59
CA THR A 36 0.08 27.68 19.12
C THR A 36 -0.62 27.22 17.85
N LEU A 37 -1.95 27.30 17.83
CA LEU A 37 -2.73 26.84 16.69
C LEU A 37 -2.62 27.81 15.52
N GLY A 38 -2.25 27.27 14.37
CA GLY A 38 -2.22 28.00 13.10
C GLY A 38 -3.58 27.99 12.40
N ASN A 39 -3.66 28.72 11.29
CA ASN A 39 -4.83 28.74 10.43
C ASN A 39 -4.74 27.62 9.37
N ARG A 40 -5.70 26.70 9.36
CA ARG A 40 -5.74 25.54 8.45
C ARG A 40 -5.77 25.94 6.98
N TYR A 41 -6.61 26.92 6.65
CA TYR A 41 -6.81 27.40 5.30
C TYR A 41 -5.52 28.03 4.74
N GLN A 42 -4.88 28.89 5.53
CA GLN A 42 -3.60 29.51 5.16
C GLN A 42 -2.46 28.49 5.05
N TYR A 43 -2.44 27.46 5.90
CA TYR A 43 -1.44 26.39 5.80
C TYR A 43 -1.49 25.69 4.44
N HIS A 44 -2.67 25.27 3.99
CA HIS A 44 -2.84 24.56 2.72
C HIS A 44 -2.55 25.44 1.50
N LEU A 45 -2.97 26.71 1.51
CA LEU A 45 -2.59 27.65 0.44
C LEU A 45 -1.08 27.89 0.41
N GLY A 46 -0.42 27.92 1.57
CA GLY A 46 1.03 28.07 1.67
C GLY A 46 1.83 26.92 1.02
N GLN A 47 1.23 25.73 0.87
CA GLN A 47 1.88 24.59 0.21
C GLN A 47 2.05 24.79 -1.31
N CYS A 48 1.30 25.73 -1.90
CA CYS A 48 1.40 26.06 -3.32
C CYS A 48 2.59 26.95 -3.68
N ASP A 49 3.38 27.43 -2.70
CA ASP A 49 4.57 28.28 -2.89
C ASP A 49 4.36 29.48 -3.84
N GLY A 50 3.14 30.04 -3.86
CA GLY A 50 2.77 31.18 -4.69
C GLY A 50 2.34 30.87 -6.12
N ASP A 51 2.21 29.60 -6.52
CA ASP A 51 1.65 29.21 -7.82
C ASP A 51 0.14 29.52 -7.88
N ALA A 52 -0.25 30.42 -8.79
CA ALA A 52 -1.62 30.89 -8.94
C ALA A 52 -2.61 29.79 -9.36
N VAL A 53 -2.18 28.80 -10.16
CA VAL A 53 -3.05 27.69 -10.59
C VAL A 53 -3.30 26.75 -9.43
N CYS A 54 -2.25 26.42 -8.68
CA CYS A 54 -2.37 25.60 -7.46
C CYS A 54 -3.28 26.26 -6.42
N ILE A 55 -3.16 27.57 -6.22
CA ILE A 55 -3.99 28.31 -5.26
C ILE A 55 -5.47 28.22 -5.65
N GLU A 56 -5.82 28.46 -6.92
CA GLU A 56 -7.21 28.38 -7.39
C GLU A 56 -7.79 26.97 -7.20
N ASP A 57 -7.04 25.94 -7.60
CA ASP A 57 -7.46 24.53 -7.42
C ASP A 57 -7.60 24.16 -5.93
N MET A 58 -6.69 24.66 -5.08
CA MET A 58 -6.70 24.42 -3.64
C MET A 58 -7.89 25.12 -2.96
N GLU A 59 -8.24 26.33 -3.36
CA GLU A 59 -9.40 27.05 -2.82
C GLU A 59 -10.71 26.28 -3.05
N VAL A 60 -10.87 25.69 -4.25
CA VAL A 60 -12.02 24.84 -4.58
C VAL A 60 -12.03 23.59 -3.70
N LEU A 61 -10.88 22.91 -3.56
CA LEU A 61 -10.77 21.72 -2.72
C LEU A 61 -11.07 22.01 -1.24
N LEU A 62 -10.58 23.13 -0.71
CA LEU A 62 -10.81 23.53 0.68
C LEU A 62 -12.29 23.81 0.94
N ALA A 63 -12.99 24.41 -0.02
CA ALA A 63 -14.43 24.63 0.06
C ALA A 63 -15.21 23.31 0.10
N ASP A 64 -14.85 22.33 -0.74
CA ASP A 64 -15.47 20.99 -0.76
C ASP A 64 -15.21 20.20 0.52
N LEU A 65 -14.04 20.39 1.15
CA LEU A 65 -13.68 19.81 2.44
C LEU A 65 -14.30 20.54 3.64
N GLY A 66 -15.00 21.66 3.40
CA GLY A 66 -15.60 22.49 4.44
C GLY A 66 -14.56 23.17 5.35
N ILE A 67 -13.38 23.48 4.82
CA ILE A 67 -12.30 24.15 5.55
C ILE A 67 -12.42 25.66 5.33
N GLU A 68 -12.73 26.40 6.40
CA GLU A 68 -12.98 27.83 6.34
C GLU A 68 -11.76 28.65 6.82
N PRO A 69 -11.61 29.91 6.34
CA PRO A 69 -10.62 30.84 6.89
C PRO A 69 -10.89 31.09 8.38
N GLY A 70 -10.04 30.54 9.25
CA GLY A 70 -10.19 30.67 10.70
C GLY A 70 -10.22 29.33 11.43
N ASP A 71 -10.22 28.22 10.70
CA ASP A 71 -10.13 26.89 11.30
C ASP A 71 -8.77 26.67 11.99
N ALA A 72 -8.83 26.26 13.26
CA ALA A 72 -7.64 25.98 14.04
C ALA A 72 -6.93 24.71 13.54
N PHE A 73 -5.61 24.78 13.43
CA PHE A 73 -4.80 23.70 12.88
C PHE A 73 -3.47 23.54 13.62
N LEU A 74 -3.14 22.29 13.92
CA LEU A 74 -1.90 21.93 14.61
C LEU A 74 -0.68 21.80 13.69
N GLY A 75 -0.85 21.98 12.38
CA GLY A 75 0.24 21.73 11.43
C GLY A 75 0.42 20.26 11.06
N VAL A 76 -0.45 19.37 11.53
CA VAL A 76 -0.40 17.92 11.24
C VAL A 76 -1.67 17.46 10.54
N SER A 77 -1.50 16.83 9.39
CA SER A 77 -2.60 16.26 8.59
C SER A 77 -2.33 14.80 8.30
N GLY A 78 -3.39 13.98 8.24
CA GLY A 78 -3.25 12.55 7.93
C GLY A 78 -2.69 11.72 9.08
N LEU A 79 -3.08 12.02 10.32
CA LEU A 79 -2.74 11.18 11.47
C LEU A 79 -3.20 9.74 11.20
N ARG A 80 -2.23 8.83 11.12
CA ARG A 80 -2.48 7.38 11.03
C ARG A 80 -2.31 6.77 12.42
N SER A 81 -3.08 5.74 12.71
CA SER A 81 -2.85 4.97 13.94
C SER A 81 -1.50 4.26 13.85
N GLY A 82 -0.78 4.18 14.98
CA GLY A 82 0.48 3.44 15.03
C GLY A 82 0.36 1.94 14.76
N SER A 83 -0.86 1.41 14.78
CA SER A 83 -1.20 0.03 14.46
C SER A 83 -1.58 -0.19 12.99
N SER A 84 -1.64 0.84 12.15
CA SER A 84 -2.34 0.74 10.87
C SER A 84 -1.77 -0.32 9.93
N SER A 85 -0.44 -0.51 9.92
CA SER A 85 0.21 -1.60 9.18
C SER A 85 0.02 -2.97 9.84
N VAL A 86 -0.07 -3.03 11.17
CA VAL A 86 -0.30 -4.30 11.90
C VAL A 86 -1.72 -4.79 11.70
N ASP A 87 -2.71 -3.89 11.71
CA ASP A 87 -4.12 -4.22 11.50
C ASP A 87 -4.33 -4.92 10.14
N TYR A 88 -3.58 -4.51 9.13
CA TYR A 88 -3.56 -5.16 7.83
C TYR A 88 -3.16 -6.65 7.91
N TYR A 89 -2.14 -6.99 8.71
CA TYR A 89 -1.65 -8.38 8.86
C TYR A 89 -2.42 -9.16 9.92
N SER A 90 -2.90 -8.51 10.98
CA SER A 90 -3.58 -9.13 12.11
C SER A 90 -4.95 -9.66 11.73
N ASN A 91 -5.61 -9.08 10.71
CA ASN A 91 -6.88 -9.55 10.14
C ASN A 91 -6.91 -11.05 9.78
N ILE A 92 -5.76 -11.65 9.48
CA ILE A 92 -5.64 -13.08 9.17
C ILE A 92 -5.72 -13.94 10.46
N MET A 93 -5.28 -13.38 11.60
CA MET A 93 -5.12 -14.08 12.87
C MET A 93 -6.10 -13.64 13.97
N SER A 94 -6.69 -12.44 13.88
CA SER A 94 -7.55 -11.84 14.91
C SER A 94 -8.88 -12.58 15.11
N GLY A 95 -9.27 -13.42 14.14
CA GLY A 95 -10.51 -14.20 14.21
C GLY A 95 -11.78 -13.37 14.07
N GLU A 96 -11.67 -12.11 13.65
CA GLU A 96 -12.80 -11.18 13.47
C GLU A 96 -13.69 -11.55 12.26
N PHE A 97 -13.14 -12.31 11.31
CA PHE A 97 -13.83 -12.76 10.10
C PHE A 97 -14.45 -14.15 10.24
N SER A 98 -15.52 -14.43 9.48
CA SER A 98 -16.03 -15.79 9.33
C SER A 98 -14.98 -16.68 8.64
N LEU A 99 -15.02 -17.99 8.86
CA LEU A 99 -14.03 -18.92 8.31
C LEU A 99 -13.87 -18.79 6.77
N GLU A 100 -14.96 -18.56 6.04
CA GLU A 100 -14.93 -18.32 4.60
C GLU A 100 -14.26 -16.99 4.23
N GLN A 101 -14.53 -15.93 4.99
CA GLN A 101 -13.92 -14.61 4.80
C GLN A 101 -12.43 -14.64 5.12
N THR A 102 -12.01 -15.33 6.18
CA THR A 102 -10.58 -15.50 6.51
C THR A 102 -9.84 -16.24 5.40
N ILE A 103 -10.43 -17.32 4.84
CA ILE A 103 -9.82 -18.05 3.72
C ILE A 103 -9.67 -17.13 2.51
N LEU A 104 -10.73 -16.39 2.16
CA LEU A 104 -10.69 -15.46 1.03
C LEU A 104 -9.67 -14.34 1.25
N ALA A 105 -9.69 -13.68 2.41
CA ALA A 105 -8.76 -12.61 2.75
C ALA A 105 -7.31 -13.10 2.72
N THR A 106 -7.02 -14.24 3.36
CA THR A 106 -5.68 -14.85 3.38
C THR A 106 -5.22 -15.21 1.97
N SER A 107 -6.11 -15.74 1.12
CA SER A 107 -5.76 -16.10 -0.27
C SER A 107 -5.42 -14.89 -1.14
N LEU A 108 -6.04 -13.73 -0.86
CA LEU A 108 -5.82 -12.48 -1.59
C LEU A 108 -4.73 -11.60 -0.96
N THR A 109 -4.27 -11.91 0.25
CA THR A 109 -3.25 -11.11 0.95
C THR A 109 -1.95 -10.98 0.15
N PRO A 110 -1.40 -12.05 -0.47
CA PRO A 110 -0.21 -11.92 -1.30
C PRO A 110 -0.36 -10.92 -2.46
N LEU A 111 -1.56 -10.83 -3.05
CA LEU A 111 -1.84 -9.87 -4.11
C LEU A 111 -1.79 -8.43 -3.59
N ALA A 112 -2.42 -8.18 -2.44
CA ALA A 112 -2.39 -6.87 -1.82
C ALA A 112 -0.99 -6.50 -1.27
N MET A 113 -0.17 -7.49 -0.89
CA MET A 113 1.21 -7.32 -0.45
C MET A 113 2.18 -6.89 -1.57
N ILE A 114 1.85 -7.06 -2.86
CA ILE A 114 2.74 -6.64 -3.97
C ILE A 114 3.13 -5.16 -3.82
N GLY A 115 2.19 -4.31 -3.42
CA GLY A 115 2.40 -2.87 -3.32
C GLY A 115 3.15 -2.43 -2.06
N VAL A 116 3.29 -3.28 -1.05
CA VAL A 116 3.82 -2.88 0.27
C VAL A 116 5.26 -2.34 0.16
N PRO A 117 6.23 -3.06 -0.45
CA PRO A 117 7.58 -2.52 -0.55
C PRO A 117 7.67 -1.27 -1.43
N ILE A 118 6.74 -1.08 -2.36
CA ILE A 118 6.71 0.11 -3.23
C ILE A 118 6.19 1.32 -2.43
N GLN A 119 5.20 1.12 -1.58
CA GLN A 119 4.60 2.18 -0.75
C GLN A 119 5.50 2.61 0.41
N PHE A 120 6.37 1.72 0.90
CA PHE A 120 7.23 1.95 2.05
C PHE A 120 8.72 1.96 1.70
N ASP A 121 9.10 2.40 0.50
CA ASP A 121 10.51 2.59 0.08
C ASP A 121 11.41 1.36 0.31
N GLY A 122 10.88 0.17 0.04
CA GLY A 122 11.55 -1.11 0.22
C GLY A 122 11.45 -1.71 1.62
N GLN A 123 10.63 -1.14 2.50
CA GLN A 123 10.34 -1.69 3.83
C GLN A 123 9.04 -2.50 3.85
N THR A 124 8.88 -3.32 4.88
CA THR A 124 7.68 -4.17 5.09
C THR A 124 6.52 -3.42 5.76
N MET A 125 6.84 -2.29 6.39
CA MET A 125 5.94 -1.37 7.07
C MET A 125 6.64 -0.02 7.27
N LEU A 126 5.87 1.01 7.65
CA LEU A 126 6.41 2.32 8.01
C LEU A 126 7.36 2.20 9.23
N LEU A 127 8.55 2.80 9.16
CA LEU A 127 9.59 2.64 10.19
C LEU A 127 9.15 3.18 11.56
N GLU A 128 8.38 4.26 11.56
CA GLU A 128 7.80 4.86 12.76
C GLU A 128 6.78 3.91 13.41
N GLU A 129 5.92 3.25 12.62
CA GLU A 129 4.98 2.24 13.14
C GLU A 129 5.71 1.01 13.67
N ARG A 130 6.74 0.55 12.95
CA ARG A 130 7.60 -0.55 13.37
C ARG A 130 8.25 -0.30 14.73
N GLY A 131 8.72 0.92 14.96
CA GLY A 131 9.36 1.32 16.22
C GLY A 131 8.41 1.35 17.42
N MET A 132 7.09 1.28 17.18
CA MET A 132 6.08 1.20 18.24
C MET A 132 5.65 -0.23 18.55
N LEU A 133 6.14 -1.23 17.80
CA LEU A 133 5.78 -2.63 18.00
C LEU A 133 6.63 -3.28 19.07
N GLU A 134 5.99 -4.08 19.89
CA GLU A 134 6.64 -4.88 20.93
C GLU A 134 6.21 -6.35 20.80
N ALA A 135 7.14 -7.26 21.03
CA ALA A 135 6.79 -8.67 21.07
C ALA A 135 5.97 -8.97 22.34
N GLY A 136 4.83 -9.65 22.16
CA GLY A 136 3.99 -10.04 23.30
C GLY A 136 4.59 -11.16 24.16
N ASP A 137 3.86 -11.63 25.16
CA ASP A 137 4.35 -12.61 26.15
C ASP A 137 4.43 -14.07 25.66
N GLY A 138 4.48 -14.29 24.35
CA GLY A 138 4.50 -15.63 23.75
C GLY A 138 5.82 -16.36 23.97
N ALA A 139 5.79 -17.70 23.98
CA ALA A 139 6.98 -18.53 24.15
C ALA A 139 8.08 -18.30 23.08
N ILE A 140 7.69 -17.87 21.88
CA ILE A 140 8.61 -17.53 20.79
C ILE A 140 9.17 -16.11 21.00
N ALA A 141 8.30 -15.19 21.41
CA ALA A 141 8.65 -13.81 21.67
C ALA A 141 9.60 -13.64 22.86
N SER A 142 9.45 -14.46 23.91
CA SER A 142 10.37 -14.43 25.07
C SER A 142 11.78 -14.91 24.75
N VAL A 143 11.96 -15.66 23.66
CA VAL A 143 13.28 -16.14 23.20
C VAL A 143 13.90 -15.19 22.18
N LEU A 144 13.10 -14.69 21.23
CA LEU A 144 13.59 -13.85 20.13
C LEU A 144 13.62 -12.34 20.48
N GLY A 145 12.83 -11.92 21.47
CA GLY A 145 12.59 -10.51 21.75
C GLY A 145 11.87 -9.79 20.60
N THR A 146 11.62 -8.49 20.78
CA THR A 146 11.01 -7.63 19.76
C THR A 146 11.82 -7.60 18.47
N ASP A 147 13.13 -7.36 18.55
CA ASP A 147 13.99 -7.26 17.37
C ASP A 147 14.05 -8.57 16.56
N GLY A 148 14.14 -9.71 17.24
CA GLY A 148 14.17 -11.01 16.59
C GLY A 148 12.82 -11.36 15.94
N MET A 149 11.71 -10.99 16.57
CA MET A 149 10.37 -11.15 15.98
C MET A 149 10.20 -10.29 14.72
N LEU A 150 10.64 -9.04 14.75
CA LEU A 150 10.58 -8.15 13.58
C LEU A 150 11.49 -8.63 12.44
N MET A 151 12.69 -9.13 12.76
CA MET A 151 13.58 -9.74 11.75
C MET A 151 12.97 -11.01 11.14
N LEU A 152 12.36 -11.87 11.95
CA LEU A 152 11.66 -13.06 11.48
C LEU A 152 10.48 -12.68 10.59
N PHE A 153 9.72 -11.67 10.98
CA PHE A 153 8.62 -11.14 10.18
C PHE A 153 9.11 -10.67 8.81
N ASP A 154 10.17 -9.85 8.75
CA ASP A 154 10.73 -9.40 7.47
C ASP A 154 11.20 -10.55 6.61
N PHE A 155 11.87 -11.53 7.21
CA PHE A 155 12.35 -12.72 6.50
C PHE A 155 11.19 -13.50 5.87
N LEU A 156 10.14 -13.77 6.64
CA LEU A 156 8.95 -14.49 6.14
C LEU A 156 8.20 -13.66 5.10
N PHE A 157 8.05 -12.36 5.33
CA PHE A 157 7.45 -11.43 4.38
C PHE A 157 8.19 -11.48 3.05
N TRP A 158 9.51 -11.30 3.04
CA TRP A 158 10.31 -11.31 1.82
C TRP A 158 10.33 -12.67 1.14
N LEU A 159 10.34 -13.76 1.91
CA LEU A 159 10.21 -15.10 1.37
C LEU A 159 8.90 -15.24 0.60
N VAL A 160 7.76 -14.88 1.20
CA VAL A 160 6.45 -14.94 0.54
C VAL A 160 6.41 -13.99 -0.66
N TRP A 161 6.87 -12.76 -0.50
CA TRP A 161 6.80 -11.73 -1.52
C TRP A 161 7.60 -12.09 -2.78
N ILE A 162 8.85 -12.57 -2.63
CA ILE A 162 9.70 -12.98 -3.77
C ILE A 162 9.12 -14.22 -4.47
N ASN A 163 8.68 -15.23 -3.71
CA ASN A 163 8.08 -16.43 -4.30
C ASN A 163 6.78 -16.10 -5.03
N PHE A 164 5.97 -15.19 -4.50
CA PHE A 164 4.75 -14.74 -5.15
C PHE A 164 5.05 -13.95 -6.43
N LEU A 165 6.03 -13.03 -6.40
CA LEU A 165 6.46 -12.29 -7.59
C LEU A 165 6.98 -13.23 -8.68
N LEU A 166 7.76 -14.25 -8.30
CA LEU A 166 8.25 -15.26 -9.23
C LEU A 166 7.09 -16.09 -9.83
N GLY A 167 6.14 -16.52 -9.00
CA GLY A 167 4.93 -17.20 -9.45
C GLY A 167 4.10 -16.34 -10.40
N PHE A 168 3.93 -15.05 -10.08
CA PHE A 168 3.22 -14.10 -10.92
C PHE A 168 3.96 -13.84 -12.24
N ALA A 169 5.29 -13.67 -12.21
CA ALA A 169 6.12 -13.52 -13.39
C ALA A 169 6.01 -14.74 -14.31
N ASN A 170 5.94 -15.94 -13.74
CA ASN A 170 5.72 -17.17 -14.50
C ASN A 170 4.33 -17.25 -15.14
N LEU A 171 3.34 -16.48 -14.70
CA LEU A 171 2.03 -16.39 -15.35
C LEU A 171 2.02 -15.39 -16.52
N ILE A 172 3.07 -14.58 -16.69
CA ILE A 172 3.15 -13.62 -17.79
C ILE A 172 3.12 -14.40 -19.11
N PRO A 173 2.22 -14.05 -20.05
CA PRO A 173 2.11 -14.73 -21.33
C PRO A 173 3.23 -14.27 -22.26
N MET A 174 4.47 -14.67 -21.99
CA MET A 174 5.64 -14.31 -22.79
C MET A 174 6.68 -15.41 -22.69
N VAL A 175 7.21 -15.89 -23.81
CA VAL A 175 8.32 -16.87 -23.80
C VAL A 175 9.59 -16.15 -23.32
N PRO A 176 10.33 -16.64 -22.30
CA PRO A 176 10.40 -18.02 -21.79
C PRO A 176 9.56 -18.35 -20.54
N PHE A 177 8.65 -17.47 -20.10
CA PHE A 177 7.79 -17.73 -18.94
C PHE A 177 6.71 -18.79 -19.24
N ASP A 178 6.41 -19.62 -18.24
CA ASP A 178 5.46 -20.74 -18.35
C ASP A 178 4.04 -20.31 -18.78
N GLY A 179 3.64 -19.08 -18.47
CA GLY A 179 2.38 -18.47 -18.87
C GLY A 179 2.22 -18.39 -20.39
N GLY A 180 3.31 -18.30 -21.14
CA GLY A 180 3.30 -18.40 -22.60
C GLY A 180 2.79 -19.77 -23.09
N HIS A 181 3.15 -20.85 -22.40
CA HIS A 181 2.68 -22.20 -22.70
C HIS A 181 1.23 -22.41 -22.26
N ILE A 182 0.85 -21.91 -21.08
CA ILE A 182 -0.54 -21.94 -20.60
C ILE A 182 -1.47 -21.23 -21.59
N VAL A 183 -1.09 -20.06 -22.09
CA VAL A 183 -1.89 -19.33 -23.09
C VAL A 183 -1.96 -20.09 -24.40
N ARG A 184 -0.85 -20.68 -24.89
CA ARG A 184 -0.85 -21.50 -26.11
C ARG A 184 -1.79 -22.69 -25.99
N ASP A 185 -1.67 -23.45 -24.92
CA ASP A 185 -2.41 -24.69 -24.71
C ASP A 185 -3.90 -24.39 -24.38
N GLY A 186 -4.17 -23.35 -23.59
CA GLY A 186 -5.52 -22.86 -23.32
C GLY A 186 -6.22 -22.35 -24.57
N THR A 187 -5.53 -21.59 -25.41
CA THR A 187 -6.05 -21.10 -26.69
C THR A 187 -6.35 -22.28 -27.62
N HIS A 188 -5.46 -23.28 -27.68
CA HIS A 188 -5.69 -24.52 -28.43
C HIS A 188 -6.94 -25.26 -27.94
N SER A 189 -7.11 -25.46 -26.62
CA SER A 189 -8.28 -26.13 -26.04
C SER A 189 -9.59 -25.37 -26.29
N VAL A 190 -9.58 -24.03 -26.17
CA VAL A 190 -10.75 -23.19 -26.45
C VAL A 190 -11.11 -23.24 -27.93
N LEU A 191 -10.13 -23.09 -28.84
CA LEU A 191 -10.35 -23.17 -30.29
C LEU A 191 -10.83 -24.55 -30.72
N ALA A 192 -10.27 -25.63 -30.16
CA ALA A 192 -10.69 -27.00 -30.44
C ALA A 192 -12.12 -27.30 -29.95
N ARG A 193 -12.53 -26.70 -28.83
CA ARG A 193 -13.87 -26.87 -28.27
C ARG A 193 -14.93 -26.04 -28.99
N LEU A 194 -14.58 -24.82 -29.40
CA LEU A 194 -15.48 -23.89 -30.08
C LEU A 194 -15.60 -24.17 -31.58
N ASN A 195 -14.55 -24.71 -32.21
CA ASN A 195 -14.45 -24.85 -33.65
C ASN A 195 -14.11 -26.30 -34.08
N ARG A 196 -15.03 -27.23 -33.81
CA ARG A 196 -14.94 -28.67 -34.12
C ARG A 196 -14.67 -29.01 -35.60
N ASN A 197 -14.84 -28.06 -36.54
CA ASN A 197 -14.71 -28.26 -37.98
C ASN A 197 -13.46 -27.60 -38.62
N MET A 198 -12.53 -27.04 -37.83
CA MET A 198 -11.30 -26.45 -38.36
C MET A 198 -10.17 -27.48 -38.51
N HIS A 199 -9.45 -27.42 -39.64
CA HIS A 199 -8.27 -28.25 -39.91
C HIS A 199 -7.16 -27.99 -38.85
N PRO A 200 -6.52 -29.02 -38.27
CA PRO A 200 -5.57 -28.89 -37.16
C PRO A 200 -4.42 -27.91 -37.44
N MET A 201 -3.90 -27.89 -38.68
CA MET A 201 -2.81 -26.98 -39.06
C MET A 201 -3.17 -25.48 -38.98
N ARG A 202 -4.46 -25.11 -39.13
CA ARG A 202 -4.89 -23.71 -38.99
C ARG A 202 -4.97 -23.30 -37.52
N VAL A 203 -5.33 -24.24 -36.63
CA VAL A 203 -5.42 -24.00 -35.18
C VAL A 203 -4.02 -23.79 -34.59
N GLU A 204 -3.05 -24.61 -34.99
CA GLU A 204 -1.63 -24.45 -34.59
C GLU A 204 -1.06 -23.11 -35.05
N SER A 205 -1.25 -22.73 -36.33
CA SER A 205 -0.72 -21.44 -36.83
C SER A 205 -1.34 -20.21 -36.16
N LEU A 206 -2.59 -20.32 -35.67
CA LEU A 206 -3.27 -19.26 -34.93
C LEU A 206 -2.79 -19.18 -33.47
N ALA A 207 -2.63 -20.33 -32.82
CA ALA A 207 -2.07 -20.40 -31.47
C ALA A 207 -0.63 -19.86 -31.42
N ASP A 208 0.21 -20.20 -32.41
CA ASP A 208 1.58 -19.69 -32.52
C ASP A 208 1.63 -18.19 -32.81
N ARG A 209 0.72 -17.67 -33.66
CA ARG A 209 0.61 -16.23 -33.92
C ARG A 209 0.16 -15.45 -32.69
N ILE A 210 -0.86 -15.95 -31.98
CA ILE A 210 -1.38 -15.34 -30.74
C ILE A 210 -0.31 -15.35 -29.65
N SER A 211 0.43 -16.46 -29.50
CA SER A 211 1.55 -16.57 -28.58
C SER A 211 2.69 -15.60 -28.94
N SER A 212 3.01 -15.41 -30.22
CA SER A 212 4.01 -14.39 -30.62
C SER A 212 3.52 -12.95 -30.41
N MET A 213 2.21 -12.70 -30.60
CA MET A 213 1.59 -11.39 -30.38
C MET A 213 1.55 -10.99 -28.91
N SER A 214 1.50 -11.94 -27.97
CA SER A 214 1.51 -11.62 -26.54
C SER A 214 2.83 -10.97 -26.11
N SER A 215 3.95 -11.33 -26.74
CA SER A 215 5.25 -10.68 -26.51
C SER A 215 5.25 -9.22 -26.99
N ILE A 216 4.61 -8.94 -28.13
CA ILE A 216 4.40 -7.58 -28.65
C ILE A 216 3.48 -6.78 -27.72
N LEU A 217 2.43 -7.41 -27.18
CA LEU A 217 1.50 -6.78 -26.26
C LEU A 217 2.20 -6.39 -24.94
N VAL A 218 3.03 -7.28 -24.38
CA VAL A 218 3.87 -6.98 -23.22
C VAL A 218 4.85 -5.85 -23.53
N LEU A 219 5.49 -5.85 -24.70
CA LEU A 219 6.36 -4.76 -25.16
C LEU A 219 5.62 -3.41 -25.18
N ILE A 220 4.37 -3.37 -25.69
CA ILE A 220 3.56 -2.15 -25.70
C ILE A 220 3.20 -1.71 -24.28
N ILE A 221 2.76 -2.62 -23.41
CA ILE A 221 2.43 -2.32 -22.00
C ILE A 221 3.63 -1.71 -21.26
N VAL A 222 4.85 -2.20 -21.51
CA VAL A 222 6.06 -1.68 -20.89
C VAL A 222 6.54 -0.39 -21.55
N ALA A 223 6.45 -0.27 -22.88
CA ALA A 223 6.97 0.87 -23.62
C ALA A 223 6.12 2.13 -23.45
N VAL A 224 4.80 2.01 -23.37
CA VAL A 224 3.88 3.16 -23.28
C VAL A 224 4.16 4.04 -22.06
N PRO A 225 4.26 3.52 -20.82
CA PRO A 225 4.60 4.33 -19.64
C PRO A 225 5.98 5.00 -19.70
N ILE A 226 6.93 4.45 -20.48
CA ILE A 226 8.28 5.01 -20.63
C ILE A 226 8.32 6.11 -21.70
N ILE A 227 7.60 5.92 -22.81
CA ILE A 227 7.63 6.81 -23.97
C ILE A 227 6.65 7.97 -23.80
N LEU A 228 5.45 7.74 -23.26
CA LEU A 228 4.38 8.73 -23.18
C LEU A 228 4.78 9.99 -22.38
N PRO A 229 5.40 9.88 -21.18
CA PRO A 229 5.85 11.06 -20.43
C PRO A 229 6.93 11.87 -21.16
N ARG A 230 7.73 11.22 -22.02
CA ARG A 230 8.79 11.89 -22.81
C ARG A 230 8.28 12.60 -24.06
N LEU A 231 7.05 12.32 -24.48
CA LEU A 231 6.39 12.98 -25.61
C LEU A 231 5.47 14.13 -25.16
N MET A 232 5.03 14.10 -23.90
CA MET A 232 4.11 15.09 -23.31
C MET A 232 4.82 16.12 -22.41
N GLY A 233 6.16 16.06 -22.31
CA GLY A 233 7.01 17.11 -21.73
C GLY A 233 7.83 17.80 -22.80
#